data_AF-A0AAU3J3M2-F1
#
_entry.id   AF-A0AAU3J3M2-F1
#
_cell.length_a   1.000
_cell.length_b   1.000
_cell.length_c   1.000
_cell.angle_alpha   90.00
_cell.angle_beta   90.00
_cell.angle_gamma   90.00
#
_symmetry.space_group_name_H-M   'P 1'
#
loop_
_entity.id
_entity.type
_entity.pdbx_description
1 polymer ?
#
loop_
_entity_poly.entity_id
_entity_poly.type
_entity_poly.pdbx_seq_one_letter_code
_entity_poly.pdbx_strand_id
1 'polypeptide(L)'
;MNRTTISLIAGTAALAAITGFASLTVPGASGAHTAKAAAELPVERTSLLCPAPSASDLADTSYTSFTPLTKGTGSEGKGELRPATEQSADGTGNVGKTDGKGKTDGKTKTSGKKKTGTAGKPVLTPKEPGKPVTGDTSGSDTPALVGTAEGRFAPGWTVQETTEVAAGTGRGLQGVNCTAPDTEFWFPGASTDASRTDYVHLTNPDDSAAVVDVELYGKDGALKSTVGEGITVGPHSSDPVLLSTLTDEKQPNLTVHVNVRSGRVGAAVQALDDKLGGDWLAASTDPAGSLVLPGIPKDATSVRLVAFTPGDADADLKLRLASPSGLITPAGNETLHVKAGMTTAVDLGDVTRGEAGSLVLTPTDESVPVVAALRVVRGKGDKQETAFIPATRPVGTRATSADNSGKGTTLSLTAPTRTAQVKVTASAGSEGGTAVSKTYTIKAGTSQDVEAPVPSGLKGTYALTVERVSGGPVYAARTLAATEDGVPGFTVQTLPDDRGTVAVPEADQDLSVLQK
;
A
#
# COMPACT_ATOMS: atom_id res chain seq x y z
N MET A 1 6.18 -74.63 -40.22
CA MET A 1 5.26 -73.49 -39.95
C MET A 1 4.55 -73.58 -38.59
N ASN A 2 5.23 -74.00 -37.49
CA ASN A 2 4.59 -74.12 -36.16
C ASN A 2 5.45 -73.55 -34.99
N ARG A 3 6.51 -72.78 -35.26
CA ARG A 3 7.39 -72.23 -34.21
C ARG A 3 7.20 -70.73 -33.95
N THR A 4 6.66 -69.98 -34.90
CA THR A 4 6.42 -68.53 -34.78
C THR A 4 5.11 -68.19 -34.06
N THR A 5 4.06 -69.01 -34.20
CA THR A 5 2.77 -68.82 -33.53
C THR A 5 2.83 -69.09 -32.02
N ILE A 6 3.67 -70.04 -31.58
CA ILE A 6 3.83 -70.35 -30.15
C ILE A 6 4.59 -69.24 -29.41
N SER A 7 5.57 -68.59 -30.06
CA SER A 7 6.30 -67.47 -29.47
C SER A 7 5.45 -66.20 -29.36
N LEU A 8 4.52 -65.98 -30.30
CA LEU A 8 3.61 -64.84 -30.24
C LEU A 8 2.57 -64.99 -29.12
N ILE A 9 2.06 -66.22 -28.90
CA ILE A 9 1.10 -66.52 -27.83
C ILE A 9 1.77 -66.50 -26.44
N ALA A 10 3.01 -66.97 -26.33
CA ALA A 10 3.78 -66.85 -25.09
C ALA A 10 4.11 -65.39 -24.76
N GLY A 11 4.42 -64.56 -25.77
CA GLY A 11 4.66 -63.13 -25.60
C GLY A 11 3.42 -62.35 -25.16
N THR A 12 2.24 -62.65 -25.72
CA THR A 12 0.98 -61.99 -25.32
C THR A 12 0.49 -62.44 -23.95
N ALA A 13 0.69 -63.70 -23.56
CA ALA A 13 0.36 -64.18 -22.22
C ALA A 13 1.27 -63.56 -21.14
N ALA A 14 2.57 -63.40 -21.43
CA ALA A 14 3.50 -62.70 -20.54
C ALA A 14 3.16 -61.21 -20.41
N LEU A 15 2.80 -60.53 -21.50
CA LEU A 15 2.43 -59.12 -21.47
C LEU A 15 1.10 -58.89 -20.72
N ALA A 16 0.13 -59.80 -20.83
CA ALA A 16 -1.12 -59.78 -20.07
C ALA A 16 -0.92 -60.05 -18.57
N ALA A 17 0.01 -60.95 -18.21
CA ALA A 17 0.37 -61.19 -16.82
C ALA A 17 1.12 -60.01 -16.19
N ILE A 18 2.01 -59.34 -16.95
CA ILE A 18 2.76 -58.17 -16.47
C ILE A 18 1.87 -56.92 -16.36
N THR A 19 0.92 -56.72 -17.29
CA THR A 19 -0.09 -55.64 -17.18
C THR A 19 -1.16 -55.95 -16.10
N GLY A 20 -1.46 -57.22 -15.84
CA GLY A 20 -2.30 -57.65 -14.72
C GLY A 20 -1.64 -57.47 -13.35
N PHE A 21 -0.34 -57.74 -13.22
CA PHE A 21 0.39 -57.53 -11.97
C PHE A 21 0.66 -56.04 -11.70
N ALA A 22 0.95 -55.25 -12.74
CA ALA A 22 1.12 -53.80 -12.61
C ALA A 22 -0.18 -53.05 -12.24
N SER A 23 -1.36 -53.62 -12.54
CA SER A 23 -2.65 -53.06 -12.09
C SER A 23 -3.04 -53.50 -10.68
N LEU A 24 -2.44 -54.56 -10.14
CA LEU A 24 -2.64 -55.05 -8.77
C LEU A 24 -1.58 -54.54 -7.77
N THR A 25 -0.48 -53.96 -8.24
CA THR A 25 0.55 -53.29 -7.43
C THR A 25 0.71 -51.82 -7.80
N VAL A 26 -0.38 -51.15 -8.20
CA VAL A 26 -0.45 -49.69 -8.09
C VAL A 26 -0.38 -49.42 -6.58
N PRO A 27 0.62 -48.69 -6.06
CA PRO A 27 0.56 -48.17 -4.70
C PRO A 27 -0.79 -47.46 -4.61
N GLY A 28 -1.67 -47.97 -3.75
CA GLY A 28 -3.05 -47.50 -3.68
C GLY A 28 -3.03 -46.00 -3.77
N ALA A 29 -3.73 -45.44 -4.78
CA ALA A 29 -3.76 -44.01 -5.04
C ALA A 29 -3.81 -43.33 -3.67
N SER A 30 -2.73 -42.62 -3.32
CA SER A 30 -2.76 -41.71 -2.18
C SER A 30 -4.10 -41.03 -2.29
N GLY A 31 -4.94 -41.23 -1.27
CA GLY A 31 -6.37 -40.97 -1.39
C GLY A 31 -6.58 -39.63 -2.07
N ALA A 32 -7.69 -39.49 -2.79
CA ALA A 32 -8.16 -38.20 -3.25
C ALA A 32 -8.45 -37.30 -2.03
N HIS A 33 -7.41 -36.90 -1.31
CA HIS A 33 -7.34 -35.67 -0.58
C HIS A 33 -7.31 -34.62 -1.68
N THR A 34 -8.49 -34.34 -2.25
CA THR A 34 -8.74 -32.98 -2.71
C THR A 34 -8.32 -32.12 -1.53
N ALA A 35 -7.19 -31.42 -1.65
CA ALA A 35 -6.73 -30.51 -0.62
C ALA A 35 -7.94 -29.69 -0.21
N LYS A 36 -8.44 -29.91 1.01
CA LYS A 36 -9.63 -29.25 1.48
C LYS A 36 -9.31 -27.76 1.48
N ALA A 37 -10.24 -26.95 0.98
CA ALA A 37 -10.03 -25.51 0.92
C ALA A 37 -9.61 -25.02 2.32
N ALA A 38 -8.47 -24.32 2.40
CA ALA A 38 -7.94 -23.78 3.64
C ALA A 38 -9.04 -22.99 4.35
N ALA A 39 -9.18 -23.19 5.66
CA ALA A 39 -10.14 -22.43 6.45
C ALA A 39 -9.68 -20.97 6.49
N GLU A 40 -10.56 -20.03 6.15
CA GLU A 40 -10.29 -18.61 6.41
C GLU A 40 -10.58 -18.31 7.89
N LEU A 41 -9.53 -17.96 8.62
CA LEU A 41 -9.63 -17.57 10.03
C LEU A 41 -9.33 -16.08 10.21
N PRO A 42 -9.95 -15.40 11.19
CA PRO A 42 -9.59 -14.03 11.52
C PRO A 42 -8.12 -13.89 11.88
N VAL A 43 -7.49 -12.80 11.45
CA VAL A 43 -6.11 -12.50 11.84
C VAL A 43 -6.02 -12.16 13.32
N GLU A 44 -5.13 -12.82 14.05
CA GLU A 44 -4.95 -12.63 15.50
C GLU A 44 -4.03 -11.46 15.86
N ARG A 45 -3.15 -11.03 14.95
CA ARG A 45 -2.23 -9.91 15.17
C ARG A 45 -1.94 -9.15 13.87
N THR A 46 -2.02 -7.83 13.95
CA THR A 46 -1.74 -6.90 12.86
C THR A 46 -0.76 -5.83 13.33
N SER A 47 0.20 -5.46 12.49
CA SER A 47 1.11 -4.35 12.72
C SER A 47 0.96 -3.35 11.58
N LEU A 48 0.86 -2.07 11.88
CA LEU A 48 0.76 -0.99 10.89
C LEU A 48 1.74 0.14 11.24
N LEU A 49 2.25 0.82 10.23
CA LEU A 49 3.27 1.84 10.35
C LEU A 49 2.82 3.11 9.62
N CYS A 50 2.70 4.19 10.38
CA CYS A 50 2.40 5.51 9.83
C CYS A 50 3.71 6.29 9.75
N PRO A 51 4.06 6.89 8.59
CA PRO A 51 5.27 7.69 8.46
C PRO A 51 5.21 8.95 9.35
N ALA A 52 6.32 9.67 9.45
CA ALA A 52 6.27 11.01 10.04
C ALA A 52 5.49 11.93 9.09
N PRO A 53 4.46 12.66 9.57
CA PRO A 53 3.47 13.25 8.68
C PRO A 53 3.98 14.41 7.83
N SER A 54 4.85 15.26 8.39
CA SER A 54 5.35 16.45 7.70
C SER A 54 6.55 17.04 8.42
N ALA A 55 7.43 17.69 7.65
CA ALA A 55 8.50 18.55 8.18
C ALA A 55 8.06 20.03 8.30
N SER A 56 6.79 20.35 8.06
CA SER A 56 6.26 21.72 8.12
C SER A 56 5.71 22.05 9.50
N ASP A 57 6.03 23.25 10.01
CA ASP A 57 5.43 23.80 11.23
C ASP A 57 3.94 24.18 11.05
N LEU A 58 3.47 24.23 9.80
CA LEU A 58 2.10 24.54 9.41
C LEU A 58 1.29 23.27 9.08
N ALA A 59 1.75 22.11 9.56
CA ALA A 59 1.06 20.86 9.35
C ALA A 59 0.06 20.58 10.48
N ASP A 60 -1.16 20.21 10.12
CA ASP A 60 -2.16 19.67 11.02
C ASP A 60 -2.51 18.25 10.57
N THR A 61 -2.34 17.27 11.46
CA THR A 61 -2.47 15.85 11.13
C THR A 61 -3.54 15.19 11.98
N SER A 62 -4.46 14.49 11.33
CA SER A 62 -5.42 13.58 11.96
C SER A 62 -5.01 12.12 11.71
N TYR A 63 -5.17 11.30 12.75
CA TYR A 63 -5.08 9.85 12.68
C TYR A 63 -6.44 9.25 13.01
N THR A 64 -6.93 8.33 12.18
CA THR A 64 -8.14 7.55 12.51
C THR A 64 -7.86 6.06 12.45
N SER A 65 -8.12 5.40 13.57
CA SER A 65 -8.05 3.94 13.71
C SER A 65 -9.45 3.33 13.68
N PHE A 66 -9.63 2.25 12.93
CA PHE A 66 -10.86 1.47 12.89
C PHE A 66 -10.58 -0.03 12.72
N THR A 67 -11.34 -0.86 13.44
CA THR A 67 -11.37 -2.31 13.23
C THR A 67 -12.80 -2.72 12.93
N PRO A 68 -13.12 -3.33 11.77
CA PRO A 68 -14.45 -3.87 11.51
C PRO A 68 -14.81 -5.01 12.48
N LEU A 69 -16.09 -5.11 12.85
CA LEU A 69 -16.58 -6.25 13.62
C LEU A 69 -16.43 -7.53 12.79
N THR A 70 -15.64 -8.48 13.31
CA THR A 70 -15.30 -9.72 12.61
C THR A 70 -15.77 -10.92 13.42
N LYS A 71 -16.54 -11.82 12.79
CA LYS A 71 -17.02 -13.05 13.44
C LYS A 71 -15.87 -14.02 13.66
N GLY A 72 -15.96 -14.83 14.71
CA GLY A 72 -14.95 -15.85 15.03
C GLY A 72 -13.75 -15.32 15.80
N THR A 73 -13.75 -14.05 16.19
CA THR A 73 -12.75 -13.49 17.11
C THR A 73 -13.13 -13.78 18.57
N GLY A 74 -12.12 -13.93 19.43
CA GLY A 74 -12.31 -13.96 20.89
C GLY A 74 -12.82 -12.63 21.46
N SER A 75 -13.09 -12.58 22.77
CA SER A 75 -13.53 -11.35 23.46
C SER A 75 -12.39 -10.43 23.89
N GLU A 76 -11.16 -10.92 23.89
CA GLU A 76 -9.96 -10.22 24.36
C GLU A 76 -9.14 -9.63 23.20
N GLY A 77 -8.20 -8.75 23.55
CA GLY A 77 -7.30 -8.10 22.60
C GLY A 77 -7.02 -6.66 22.97
N LYS A 78 -6.07 -6.05 22.25
CA LYS A 78 -5.66 -4.66 22.43
C LYS A 78 -5.22 -4.08 21.09
N GLY A 79 -5.56 -2.83 20.82
CA GLY A 79 -4.99 -2.04 19.74
C GLY A 79 -4.31 -0.79 20.31
N GLU A 80 -3.16 -0.42 19.78
CA GLU A 80 -2.51 0.85 20.13
C GLU A 80 -1.60 1.36 19.01
N LEU A 81 -1.49 2.69 18.93
CA LEU A 81 -0.53 3.40 18.09
C LEU A 81 0.43 4.17 18.98
N ARG A 82 1.74 3.99 18.78
CA ARG A 82 2.80 4.59 19.61
C ARG A 82 3.79 5.37 18.76
N PRO A 83 4.39 6.45 19.28
CA PRO A 83 5.51 7.12 18.63
C PRO A 83 6.69 6.16 18.40
N ALA A 84 7.25 6.18 17.20
CA ALA A 84 8.59 5.69 16.93
C ALA A 84 9.60 6.59 17.68
N THR A 85 10.64 6.01 18.26
CA THR A 85 11.73 6.74 18.87
C THR A 85 12.70 7.22 17.81
N GLU A 86 12.94 8.52 17.71
CA GLU A 86 14.00 9.07 16.88
C GLU A 86 15.37 8.74 17.47
N GLN A 87 16.25 8.15 16.68
CA GLN A 87 17.68 8.16 16.95
C GLN A 87 18.38 8.77 15.74
N SER A 88 18.55 10.09 15.78
CA SER A 88 19.35 10.80 14.78
C SER A 88 20.80 10.28 14.81
N ALA A 89 21.29 9.78 13.67
CA ALA A 89 22.60 9.18 13.52
C ALA A 89 23.69 10.24 13.29
N ASP A 90 23.89 11.16 14.25
CA ASP A 90 25.08 12.01 14.26
C ASP A 90 26.10 11.46 15.27
N GLY A 91 27.05 10.67 14.76
CA GLY A 91 28.09 10.07 15.59
C GLY A 91 29.26 9.44 14.84
N THR A 92 29.66 9.96 13.68
CA THR A 92 30.97 9.64 13.09
C THR A 92 32.03 10.61 13.64
N GLY A 93 33.10 10.02 14.15
CA GLY A 93 33.99 10.67 15.12
C GLY A 93 34.95 11.71 14.55
N ASN A 94 35.56 12.45 15.48
CA ASN A 94 36.93 12.89 15.30
C ASN A 94 37.70 12.93 16.62
N VAL A 95 38.89 12.37 16.57
CA VAL A 95 39.91 12.31 17.63
C VAL A 95 40.81 13.54 17.49
N GLY A 96 41.13 14.22 18.60
CA GLY A 96 42.38 15.00 18.72
C GLY A 96 42.30 16.36 19.44
N LYS A 97 42.83 16.41 20.68
CA LYS A 97 43.70 17.43 21.35
C LYS A 97 43.55 18.93 20.96
N THR A 98 43.56 19.93 21.85
CA THR A 98 44.44 20.22 23.01
C THR A 98 43.91 21.38 23.87
N ASP A 99 44.19 21.31 25.17
CA ASP A 99 44.36 22.30 26.26
C ASP A 99 44.06 23.81 26.07
N GLY A 100 43.29 24.36 27.02
CA GLY A 100 43.24 25.80 27.33
C GLY A 100 42.45 26.10 28.61
N LYS A 101 43.15 26.35 29.73
CA LYS A 101 42.58 26.74 31.04
C LYS A 101 41.90 28.12 30.99
N GLY A 102 40.72 28.23 31.57
CA GLY A 102 40.10 29.50 31.96
C GLY A 102 38.87 29.28 32.85
N LYS A 103 39.02 29.51 34.16
CA LYS A 103 37.93 29.50 35.16
C LYS A 103 37.09 30.76 35.03
N THR A 104 35.76 30.61 35.03
CA THR A 104 34.86 31.47 35.82
C THR A 104 33.52 30.79 36.08
N ASP A 105 33.11 30.85 37.35
CA ASP A 105 31.94 30.19 37.92
C ASP A 105 30.62 30.85 37.47
N GLY A 106 29.70 30.02 36.96
CA GLY A 106 28.32 30.39 36.66
C GLY A 106 27.42 29.16 36.76
N LYS A 107 26.75 29.01 37.90
CA LYS A 107 25.77 27.94 38.16
C LYS A 107 24.56 28.09 37.23
N THR A 108 24.48 27.24 36.20
CA THR A 108 23.22 26.87 35.55
C THR A 108 23.15 25.35 35.52
N LYS A 109 22.39 24.76 36.45
CA LYS A 109 22.07 23.34 36.43
C LYS A 109 21.03 23.08 35.33
N THR A 110 21.47 22.97 34.08
CA THR A 110 20.68 22.34 33.03
C THR A 110 20.85 20.84 33.21
N SER A 111 19.93 20.22 33.95
CA SER A 111 19.81 18.77 34.01
C SER A 111 19.34 18.26 32.65
N GLY A 112 20.29 18.11 31.71
CA GLY A 112 20.12 17.33 30.49
C GLY A 112 19.90 15.87 30.88
N LYS A 113 18.63 15.52 31.12
CA LYS A 113 18.22 14.15 31.36
C LYS A 113 18.27 13.44 30.01
N LYS A 114 19.39 12.76 29.76
CA LYS A 114 19.52 11.69 28.77
C LYS A 114 18.33 10.75 28.95
N LYS A 115 17.31 10.85 28.09
CA LYS A 115 16.17 9.92 28.09
C LYS A 115 16.65 8.63 27.45
N THR A 116 17.17 7.74 28.28
CA THR A 116 17.19 6.30 27.99
C THR A 116 15.74 5.84 27.77
N GLY A 117 15.54 5.08 26.68
CA GLY A 117 14.25 4.72 26.08
C GLY A 117 13.11 4.45 27.05
N THR A 118 12.16 5.39 27.10
CA THR A 118 10.81 5.11 27.58
C THR A 118 9.92 5.27 26.37
N ALA A 119 9.31 4.17 25.91
CA ALA A 119 8.31 4.21 24.85
C ALA A 119 7.28 5.31 25.15
N GLY A 120 7.01 6.18 24.18
CA GLY A 120 6.03 7.24 24.31
C GLY A 120 4.66 6.69 24.73
N LYS A 121 3.85 7.52 25.38
CA LYS A 121 2.44 7.17 25.63
C LYS A 121 1.77 6.90 24.26
N PRO A 122 0.86 5.91 24.16
CA PRO A 122 0.11 5.71 22.92
C PRO A 122 -0.61 6.98 22.49
N VAL A 123 -0.54 7.29 21.19
CA VAL A 123 -1.29 8.37 20.55
C VAL A 123 -2.76 7.96 20.43
N LEU A 124 -3.03 6.72 19.99
CA LEU A 124 -4.37 6.14 19.94
C LEU A 124 -4.43 4.82 20.71
N THR A 125 -5.58 4.57 21.35
CA THR A 125 -5.90 3.28 21.98
C THR A 125 -7.38 2.97 21.77
N PRO A 126 -7.73 2.21 20.71
CA PRO A 126 -9.09 1.75 20.48
C PRO A 126 -9.67 0.99 21.67
N LYS A 127 -10.91 1.33 22.06
CA LYS A 127 -11.60 0.70 23.21
C LYS A 127 -12.45 -0.50 22.78
N GLU A 128 -12.98 -0.46 21.57
CA GLU A 128 -13.81 -1.50 20.98
C GLU A 128 -13.73 -1.50 19.45
N PRO A 129 -13.80 -2.67 18.78
CA PRO A 129 -14.02 -2.74 17.34
C PRO A 129 -15.39 -2.16 16.93
N GLY A 130 -15.51 -1.76 15.68
CA GLY A 130 -16.75 -1.23 15.09
C GLY A 130 -16.97 0.27 15.32
N LYS A 131 -16.10 0.92 16.10
CA LYS A 131 -16.13 2.37 16.34
C LYS A 131 -14.78 3.02 15.99
N PRO A 132 -14.75 4.06 15.15
CA PRO A 132 -13.53 4.80 14.87
C PRO A 132 -13.00 5.51 16.11
N VAL A 133 -11.68 5.61 16.21
CA VAL A 133 -10.98 6.40 17.23
C VAL A 133 -10.04 7.35 16.51
N THR A 134 -10.15 8.63 16.83
CA THR A 134 -9.39 9.72 16.21
C THR A 134 -8.38 10.31 17.18
N GLY A 135 -7.35 10.96 16.65
CA GLY A 135 -6.43 11.78 17.43
C GLY A 135 -5.62 12.67 16.52
N ASP A 136 -5.33 13.87 17.00
CA ASP A 136 -4.79 14.96 16.20
C ASP A 136 -3.45 15.43 16.77
N THR A 137 -2.59 15.94 15.89
CA THR A 137 -1.30 16.53 16.23
C THR A 137 -0.94 17.60 15.20
N SER A 138 0.05 18.43 15.49
CA SER A 138 0.43 19.53 14.62
C SER A 138 1.92 19.86 14.72
N GLY A 139 2.43 20.49 13.67
CA GLY A 139 3.82 20.89 13.54
C GLY A 139 4.76 19.79 13.05
N SER A 140 6.01 20.18 12.87
CA SER A 140 7.07 19.38 12.22
C SER A 140 7.69 18.31 13.12
N ASP A 141 7.55 18.41 14.44
CA ASP A 141 8.16 17.51 15.42
C ASP A 141 7.34 16.22 15.66
N THR A 142 6.36 15.92 14.80
CA THR A 142 5.52 14.73 14.93
C THR A 142 6.27 13.50 14.42
N PRO A 143 6.54 12.49 15.27
CA PRO A 143 7.26 11.30 14.83
C PRO A 143 6.35 10.34 14.06
N ALA A 144 6.97 9.45 13.28
CA ALA A 144 6.31 8.26 12.75
C ALA A 144 5.66 7.43 13.88
N LEU A 145 4.62 6.65 13.55
CA LEU A 145 3.89 5.83 14.52
C LEU A 145 4.00 4.34 14.21
N VAL A 146 4.28 3.54 15.25
CA VAL A 146 4.25 2.07 15.23
C VAL A 146 2.97 1.59 15.90
N GLY A 147 2.16 0.88 15.15
CA GLY A 147 0.88 0.35 15.57
C GLY A 147 0.87 -1.17 15.73
N THR A 148 0.23 -1.65 16.78
CA THR A 148 -0.05 -3.09 16.99
C THR A 148 -1.49 -3.30 17.40
N ALA A 149 -2.15 -4.28 16.79
CA ALA A 149 -3.45 -4.77 17.19
C ALA A 149 -3.45 -6.29 17.36
N GLU A 150 -4.10 -6.77 18.42
CA GLU A 150 -4.17 -8.19 18.81
C GLU A 150 -5.60 -8.61 19.13
N GLY A 151 -5.89 -9.90 18.95
CA GLY A 151 -7.20 -10.50 19.20
C GLY A 151 -8.30 -9.81 18.42
N ARG A 152 -9.40 -9.44 19.07
CA ARG A 152 -10.56 -8.82 18.41
C ARG A 152 -10.29 -7.50 17.67
N PHE A 153 -9.14 -6.85 17.92
CA PHE A 153 -8.76 -5.60 17.28
C PHE A 153 -7.96 -5.81 15.99
N ALA A 154 -7.40 -6.99 15.76
CA ALA A 154 -6.47 -7.25 14.66
C ALA A 154 -7.14 -7.41 13.28
N PRO A 155 -8.27 -8.14 13.12
CA PRO A 155 -8.85 -8.39 11.80
C PRO A 155 -9.27 -7.12 11.08
N GLY A 156 -8.61 -6.79 9.97
CA GLY A 156 -8.93 -5.64 9.13
C GLY A 156 -8.66 -4.32 9.82
N TRP A 157 -7.83 -4.32 10.86
CA TRP A 157 -7.43 -3.10 11.53
C TRP A 157 -6.81 -2.16 10.49
N THR A 158 -7.36 -0.94 10.44
CA THR A 158 -6.98 0.07 9.48
C THR A 158 -6.69 1.35 10.24
N VAL A 159 -5.57 1.97 9.89
CA VAL A 159 -5.22 3.30 10.38
C VAL A 159 -4.91 4.14 9.15
N GLN A 160 -5.57 5.30 9.07
CA GLN A 160 -5.30 6.29 8.04
C GLN A 160 -4.84 7.58 8.70
N GLU A 161 -3.86 8.20 8.07
CA GLU A 161 -3.28 9.49 8.42
C GLU A 161 -3.66 10.48 7.33
N THR A 162 -4.12 11.65 7.73
CA THR A 162 -4.40 12.78 6.83
C THR A 162 -3.73 14.01 7.39
N THR A 163 -2.87 14.64 6.60
CA THR A 163 -2.10 15.80 6.97
C THR A 163 -2.43 16.95 6.05
N GLU A 164 -2.87 18.05 6.62
CA GLU A 164 -3.10 19.31 5.92
C GLU A 164 -1.90 20.22 6.12
N VAL A 165 -1.39 20.80 5.02
CA VAL A 165 -0.27 21.73 5.03
C VAL A 165 -0.70 23.04 4.37
N ALA A 166 -0.88 24.08 5.17
CA ALA A 166 -1.50 25.33 4.70
C ALA A 166 -0.66 26.10 3.66
N ALA A 167 0.68 26.05 3.76
CA ALA A 167 1.57 26.79 2.87
C ALA A 167 2.97 26.15 2.75
N GLY A 168 3.70 26.56 1.70
CA GLY A 168 5.06 26.11 1.41
C GLY A 168 5.12 24.96 0.40
N THR A 169 6.30 24.36 0.27
CA THR A 169 6.53 23.18 -0.56
C THR A 169 5.66 22.03 -0.07
N GLY A 170 4.91 21.40 -0.97
CA GLY A 170 4.02 20.32 -0.59
C GLY A 170 2.73 20.72 0.14
N ARG A 171 2.34 22.01 0.08
CA ARG A 171 1.01 22.47 0.55
C ARG A 171 -0.11 21.58 0.00
N GLY A 172 -1.21 21.46 0.73
CA GLY A 172 -2.37 20.67 0.31
C GLY A 172 -2.75 19.61 1.35
N LEU A 173 -3.55 18.63 0.90
CA LEU A 173 -4.07 17.56 1.73
C LEU A 173 -3.36 16.25 1.37
N GLN A 174 -2.49 15.78 2.26
CA GLN A 174 -1.70 14.56 2.08
C GLN A 174 -2.37 13.40 2.82
N GLY A 175 -2.64 12.28 2.15
CA GLY A 175 -3.30 11.14 2.77
C GLY A 175 -2.56 9.83 2.59
N VAL A 176 -2.32 9.09 3.67
CA VAL A 176 -1.66 7.78 3.63
C VAL A 176 -2.40 6.72 4.43
N ASN A 177 -2.41 5.50 3.90
CA ASN A 177 -2.79 4.32 4.67
C ASN A 177 -1.54 3.84 5.39
N CYS A 178 -1.58 3.75 6.73
CA CYS A 178 -0.47 3.17 7.46
C CYS A 178 -0.27 1.73 6.98
N THR A 179 0.97 1.37 6.63
CA THR A 179 1.27 0.13 5.89
C THR A 179 1.70 -0.99 6.83
N ALA A 180 1.41 -2.23 6.44
CA ALA A 180 2.02 -3.37 7.12
C ALA A 180 3.52 -3.41 6.80
N PRO A 181 4.38 -3.79 7.77
CA PRO A 181 5.80 -3.96 7.51
C PRO A 181 6.04 -5.10 6.52
N ASP A 182 6.93 -4.88 5.57
CA ASP A 182 7.28 -5.81 4.51
C ASP A 182 8.79 -5.70 4.18
N THR A 183 9.24 -6.47 3.18
CA THR A 183 10.64 -6.52 2.75
C THR A 183 10.90 -5.93 1.37
N GLU A 184 9.87 -5.62 0.60
CA GLU A 184 10.01 -5.10 -0.76
C GLU A 184 8.91 -4.09 -1.08
N PHE A 185 9.27 -2.96 -1.70
CA PHE A 185 8.31 -1.92 -2.09
C PHE A 185 8.70 -1.24 -3.40
N TRP A 186 7.70 -0.97 -4.24
CA TRP A 186 7.87 -0.28 -5.52
C TRP A 186 7.08 1.03 -5.56
N PHE A 187 7.73 2.15 -5.89
CA PHE A 187 7.12 3.48 -5.98
C PHE A 187 7.39 4.14 -7.34
N PRO A 188 6.63 3.76 -8.39
CA PRO A 188 6.65 4.48 -9.67
C PRO A 188 6.01 5.86 -9.48
N GLY A 189 6.66 6.94 -9.90
CA GLY A 189 6.11 8.31 -9.81
C GLY A 189 6.82 9.26 -8.85
N ALA A 190 7.90 8.80 -8.21
CA ALA A 190 8.83 9.67 -7.48
C ALA A 190 9.62 10.57 -8.44
N SER A 191 10.35 11.54 -7.91
CA SER A 191 11.14 12.51 -8.67
C SER A 191 12.36 12.99 -7.88
N THR A 192 13.45 13.29 -8.61
CA THR A 192 14.60 14.03 -8.09
C THR A 192 14.77 15.38 -8.77
N ASP A 193 13.80 15.81 -9.59
CA ASP A 193 13.79 17.11 -10.27
C ASP A 193 13.85 18.29 -9.27
N ALA A 194 14.37 19.43 -9.72
CA ALA A 194 14.58 20.60 -8.87
C ALA A 194 13.30 21.17 -8.25
N SER A 195 12.12 20.97 -8.87
CA SER A 195 10.84 21.41 -8.29
C SER A 195 10.22 20.42 -7.30
N ARG A 196 10.92 19.32 -7.00
CA ARG A 196 10.42 18.20 -6.18
C ARG A 196 11.38 17.90 -5.03
N THR A 197 10.80 17.73 -3.85
CA THR A 197 11.51 17.33 -2.63
C THR A 197 10.89 16.04 -2.11
N ASP A 198 11.21 14.93 -2.77
CA ASP A 198 10.63 13.63 -2.43
C ASP A 198 11.46 12.90 -1.37
N TYR A 199 10.79 12.40 -0.32
CA TYR A 199 11.40 11.59 0.73
C TYR A 199 10.82 10.18 0.69
N VAL A 200 11.67 9.15 0.78
CA VAL A 200 11.21 7.81 1.17
C VAL A 200 11.31 7.68 2.68
N HIS A 201 10.18 7.47 3.34
CA HIS A 201 10.11 7.26 4.78
C HIS A 201 10.22 5.78 5.08
N LEU A 202 11.24 5.38 5.85
CA LEU A 202 11.49 4.00 6.25
C LEU A 202 11.25 3.84 7.75
N THR A 203 10.18 3.16 8.16
CA THR A 203 9.84 2.97 9.58
C THR A 203 10.06 1.52 9.98
N ASN A 204 10.88 1.29 11.00
CA ASN A 204 11.19 -0.05 11.52
C ASN A 204 10.35 -0.34 12.79
N PRO A 205 9.45 -1.35 12.78
CA PRO A 205 8.63 -1.71 13.94
C PRO A 205 9.34 -2.67 14.91
N ASP A 206 10.49 -3.23 14.53
CA ASP A 206 11.10 -4.36 15.23
C ASP A 206 12.12 -3.88 16.27
N ASP A 207 12.43 -4.74 17.25
CA ASP A 207 13.41 -4.49 18.33
C ASP A 207 14.88 -4.53 17.85
N SER A 208 15.10 -4.90 16.58
CA SER A 208 16.41 -4.97 15.94
C SER A 208 16.48 -4.00 14.77
N ALA A 209 17.68 -3.50 14.45
CA ALA A 209 17.87 -2.64 13.29
C ALA A 209 17.56 -3.40 11.98
N ALA A 210 16.94 -2.70 11.03
CA ALA A 210 16.73 -3.16 9.67
C ALA A 210 17.83 -2.60 8.75
N VAL A 211 18.16 -3.33 7.69
CA VAL A 211 19.12 -2.89 6.66
C VAL A 211 18.41 -2.85 5.33
N VAL A 212 18.40 -1.69 4.69
CA VAL A 212 17.58 -1.37 3.53
C VAL A 212 18.44 -0.83 2.39
N ASP A 213 18.15 -1.27 1.16
CA ASP A 213 18.64 -0.65 -0.06
C ASP A 213 17.51 0.15 -0.72
N VAL A 214 17.85 1.33 -1.23
CA VAL A 214 16.98 2.21 -2.01
C VAL A 214 17.60 2.40 -3.38
N GLU A 215 17.02 1.72 -4.36
CA GLU A 215 17.44 1.75 -5.76
C GLU A 215 16.54 2.71 -6.55
N LEU A 216 17.14 3.46 -7.48
CA LEU A 216 16.44 4.45 -8.29
C LEU A 216 16.56 4.07 -9.77
N TYR A 217 15.43 4.04 -10.47
CA TYR A 217 15.37 3.80 -11.91
C TYR A 217 14.78 5.01 -12.62
N GLY A 218 15.48 5.49 -13.64
CA GLY A 218 15.05 6.55 -14.54
C GLY A 218 14.77 6.05 -15.95
N LYS A 219 14.52 6.98 -16.87
CA LYS A 219 14.22 6.67 -18.28
C LYS A 219 15.35 5.95 -19.02
N ASP A 220 16.59 6.09 -18.54
CA ASP A 220 17.79 5.51 -19.16
C ASP A 220 18.29 4.26 -18.41
N GLY A 221 17.56 3.80 -17.39
CA GLY A 221 17.91 2.63 -16.59
C GLY A 221 18.13 2.93 -15.10
N ALA A 222 18.81 2.01 -14.42
CA ALA A 222 19.23 2.19 -13.03
C ALA A 222 20.18 3.41 -12.91
N LEU A 223 19.91 4.26 -11.94
CA LEU A 223 20.74 5.41 -11.61
C LEU A 223 21.80 5.00 -10.62
N LYS A 224 23.00 5.59 -10.76
CA LYS A 224 24.05 5.39 -9.78
C LYS A 224 23.65 6.05 -8.47
N SER A 225 23.52 5.23 -7.43
CA SER A 225 23.31 5.68 -6.06
C SER A 225 24.66 5.90 -5.36
N THR A 226 24.80 7.00 -4.62
CA THR A 226 26.01 7.31 -3.85
C THR A 226 25.98 6.73 -2.44
N VAL A 227 24.78 6.65 -1.84
CA VAL A 227 24.56 6.26 -0.43
C VAL A 227 23.27 5.46 -0.20
N GLY A 228 22.61 4.98 -1.26
CA GLY A 228 21.32 4.28 -1.15
C GLY A 228 21.40 2.81 -0.75
N GLU A 229 22.59 2.21 -0.63
CA GLU A 229 22.76 0.81 -0.23
C GLU A 229 23.12 0.70 1.27
N GLY A 230 22.55 -0.28 1.95
CA GLY A 230 22.90 -0.61 3.34
C GLY A 230 22.44 0.42 4.38
N ILE A 231 21.38 1.19 4.09
CA ILE A 231 20.79 2.16 5.02
C ILE A 231 20.32 1.41 6.27
N THR A 232 20.81 1.81 7.43
CA THR A 232 20.47 1.18 8.71
C THR A 232 19.35 1.95 9.39
N VAL A 233 18.17 1.32 9.51
CA VAL A 233 17.03 1.88 10.22
C VAL A 233 16.98 1.30 11.63
N GLY A 234 17.19 2.14 12.64
CA GLY A 234 17.23 1.72 14.04
C GLY A 234 15.93 1.07 14.52
N PRO A 235 15.95 0.31 15.62
CA PRO A 235 14.75 -0.33 16.17
C PRO A 235 13.73 0.71 16.60
N HIS A 236 12.44 0.46 16.33
CA HIS A 236 11.33 1.37 16.63
C HIS A 236 11.56 2.81 16.17
N SER A 237 12.24 3.00 15.04
CA SER A 237 12.61 4.33 14.53
C SER A 237 12.13 4.53 13.10
N SER A 238 12.20 5.78 12.64
CA SER A 238 11.91 6.13 11.25
C SER A 238 13.02 6.99 10.69
N ASP A 239 13.39 6.72 9.44
CA ASP A 239 14.44 7.45 8.72
C ASP A 239 13.86 7.99 7.39
N PRO A 240 13.65 9.31 7.27
CA PRO A 240 13.26 9.93 6.02
C PRO A 240 14.48 10.19 5.13
N VAL A 241 14.58 9.48 4.01
CA VAL A 241 15.69 9.61 3.06
C VAL A 241 15.29 10.49 1.88
N LEU A 242 15.96 11.63 1.72
CA LEU A 242 15.75 12.53 0.58
C LEU A 242 16.27 11.90 -0.71
N LEU A 243 15.40 11.64 -1.69
CA LEU A 243 15.78 10.93 -2.91
C LEU A 243 16.82 11.69 -3.73
N SER A 244 16.76 13.03 -3.71
CA SER A 244 17.66 13.88 -4.49
C SER A 244 19.10 13.94 -3.95
N THR A 245 19.37 13.37 -2.76
CA THR A 245 20.73 13.20 -2.22
C THR A 245 21.35 11.85 -2.56
N LEU A 246 20.54 10.89 -3.06
CA LEU A 246 21.03 9.57 -3.44
C LEU A 246 21.71 9.56 -4.82
N THR A 247 21.41 10.55 -5.66
CA THR A 247 21.93 10.65 -7.02
C THR A 247 22.13 12.10 -7.45
N ASP A 248 23.15 12.36 -8.27
CA ASP A 248 23.38 13.67 -8.89
C ASP A 248 22.46 13.90 -10.11
N GLU A 249 21.83 12.84 -10.62
CA GLU A 249 20.97 12.91 -11.80
C GLU A 249 19.56 13.38 -11.45
N LYS A 250 19.15 14.48 -12.07
CA LYS A 250 17.81 15.05 -11.92
C LYS A 250 16.85 14.37 -12.89
N GLN A 251 15.84 13.70 -12.34
CA GLN A 251 14.87 12.92 -13.11
C GLN A 251 13.45 13.35 -12.72
N PRO A 252 12.62 13.79 -13.69
CA PRO A 252 11.24 14.22 -13.41
C PRO A 252 10.28 13.07 -13.13
N ASN A 253 10.65 11.83 -13.52
CA ASN A 253 9.90 10.62 -13.21
C ASN A 253 10.89 9.51 -12.89
N LEU A 254 10.69 8.87 -11.75
CA LEU A 254 11.49 7.77 -11.25
C LEU A 254 10.61 6.62 -10.78
N THR A 255 11.19 5.43 -10.79
CA THR A 255 10.70 4.32 -9.98
C THR A 255 11.70 4.09 -8.85
N VAL A 256 11.23 4.14 -7.61
CA VAL A 256 12.02 3.75 -6.44
C VAL A 256 11.73 2.30 -6.10
N HIS A 257 12.76 1.53 -5.83
CA HIS A 257 12.67 0.19 -5.29
C HIS A 257 13.33 0.14 -3.92
N VAL A 258 12.58 -0.26 -2.91
CA VAL A 258 13.07 -0.44 -1.54
C VAL A 258 13.18 -1.94 -1.28
N ASN A 259 14.38 -2.43 -1.01
CA ASN A 259 14.66 -3.83 -0.73
C ASN A 259 15.28 -3.98 0.66
N VAL A 260 14.68 -4.79 1.52
CA VAL A 260 15.12 -4.98 2.91
C VAL A 260 15.98 -6.24 2.99
N ARG A 261 17.28 -6.07 3.24
CA ARG A 261 18.24 -7.18 3.39
C ARG A 261 18.05 -7.95 4.69
N SER A 262 17.62 -7.26 5.75
CA SER A 262 17.41 -7.83 7.07
C SER A 262 16.39 -7.00 7.85
N GLY A 263 15.53 -7.68 8.61
CA GLY A 263 14.38 -7.05 9.28
C GLY A 263 13.22 -6.81 8.31
N ARG A 264 12.33 -5.89 8.67
CA ARG A 264 11.21 -5.41 7.85
C ARG A 264 10.99 -3.93 8.14
N VAL A 265 10.43 -3.20 7.20
CA VAL A 265 10.07 -1.79 7.39
C VAL A 265 8.69 -1.51 6.80
N GLY A 266 8.06 -0.42 7.23
CA GLY A 266 7.02 0.25 6.45
C GLY A 266 7.69 1.29 5.57
N ALA A 267 7.23 1.42 4.32
CA ALA A 267 7.75 2.40 3.39
C ALA A 267 6.63 3.17 2.68
N ALA A 268 6.83 4.48 2.54
CA ALA A 268 5.99 5.38 1.74
C ALA A 268 6.84 6.53 1.19
N VAL A 269 6.50 7.04 0.01
CA VAL A 269 7.17 8.24 -0.54
C VAL A 269 6.30 9.46 -0.27
N GLN A 270 6.86 10.46 0.41
CA GLN A 270 6.26 11.79 0.52
C GLN A 270 6.70 12.61 -0.68
N ALA A 271 5.79 12.95 -1.57
CA ALA A 271 6.08 13.70 -2.78
C ALA A 271 5.67 15.16 -2.60
N LEU A 272 6.66 16.07 -2.55
CA LEU A 272 6.43 17.49 -2.28
C LEU A 272 6.86 18.33 -3.49
N ASP A 273 5.92 19.04 -4.10
CA ASP A 273 6.13 19.92 -5.25
C ASP A 273 5.97 21.39 -4.82
N ASP A 274 6.87 22.25 -5.31
CA ASP A 274 6.87 23.68 -4.98
C ASP A 274 5.63 24.44 -5.50
N LYS A 275 4.94 23.89 -6.50
CA LYS A 275 3.80 24.55 -7.17
C LYS A 275 2.56 23.69 -7.26
N LEU A 276 2.72 22.37 -7.34
CA LEU A 276 1.62 21.43 -7.54
C LEU A 276 1.24 20.70 -6.26
N GLY A 277 1.75 21.17 -5.11
CA GLY A 277 1.39 20.70 -3.79
C GLY A 277 2.04 19.40 -3.40
N GLY A 278 1.49 18.71 -2.42
CA GLY A 278 2.05 17.46 -1.91
C GLY A 278 0.99 16.40 -1.64
N ASP A 279 1.41 15.14 -1.74
CA ASP A 279 0.64 13.98 -1.30
C ASP A 279 1.59 12.78 -1.08
N TRP A 280 1.05 11.71 -0.49
CA TRP A 280 1.77 10.46 -0.31
C TRP A 280 1.63 9.55 -1.53
N LEU A 281 2.75 9.02 -2.00
CA LEU A 281 2.81 7.90 -2.93
C LEU A 281 3.00 6.61 -2.11
N ALA A 282 1.90 5.88 -1.92
CA ALA A 282 1.94 4.54 -1.35
C ALA A 282 2.56 3.53 -2.34
N ALA A 283 3.03 2.40 -1.82
CA ALA A 283 3.64 1.37 -2.63
C ALA A 283 2.64 0.79 -3.65
N SER A 284 3.12 0.55 -4.87
CA SER A 284 2.43 -0.26 -5.86
C SER A 284 2.26 -1.69 -5.34
N THR A 285 1.26 -2.39 -5.86
CA THR A 285 1.19 -3.85 -5.71
C THR A 285 2.46 -4.50 -6.26
N ASP A 286 2.74 -5.72 -5.79
CA ASP A 286 3.80 -6.57 -6.33
C ASP A 286 3.73 -6.64 -7.87
N PRO A 287 4.89 -6.73 -8.57
CA PRO A 287 4.94 -6.79 -10.02
C PRO A 287 3.97 -7.82 -10.60
N ALA A 288 3.07 -7.38 -11.49
CA ALA A 288 2.04 -8.22 -12.06
C ALA A 288 1.78 -7.88 -13.54
N GLY A 289 1.31 -8.86 -14.32
CA GLY A 289 1.04 -8.65 -15.75
C GLY A 289 -0.19 -7.78 -16.04
N SER A 290 -1.13 -7.66 -15.09
CA SER A 290 -2.30 -6.78 -15.22
C SER A 290 -2.44 -5.92 -13.98
N LEU A 291 -2.68 -4.63 -14.17
CA LEU A 291 -2.72 -3.64 -13.10
C LEU A 291 -4.01 -2.82 -13.19
N VAL A 292 -4.49 -2.37 -12.03
CA VAL A 292 -5.62 -1.45 -11.91
C VAL A 292 -5.23 -0.31 -10.99
N LEU A 293 -5.43 0.92 -11.46
CA LEU A 293 -5.13 2.17 -10.75
C LEU A 293 -6.47 2.91 -10.56
N PRO A 294 -7.20 2.65 -9.46
CA PRO A 294 -8.59 3.07 -9.31
C PRO A 294 -8.76 4.51 -8.82
N GLY A 295 -9.87 5.15 -9.21
CA GLY A 295 -10.34 6.39 -8.58
C GLY A 295 -9.69 7.68 -9.10
N ILE A 296 -9.45 7.77 -10.41
CA ILE A 296 -9.07 9.03 -11.07
C ILE A 296 -10.27 9.99 -10.99
N PRO A 297 -10.14 11.15 -10.31
CA PRO A 297 -11.24 12.10 -10.18
C PRO A 297 -11.71 12.67 -11.52
N LYS A 298 -13.01 12.91 -11.62
CA LYS A 298 -13.66 13.44 -12.85
C LYS A 298 -13.13 14.80 -13.32
N ASP A 299 -12.56 15.58 -12.42
CA ASP A 299 -12.00 16.92 -12.65
C ASP A 299 -10.47 16.93 -12.68
N ALA A 300 -9.83 15.77 -12.85
CA ALA A 300 -8.41 15.69 -13.17
C ALA A 300 -8.10 16.47 -14.45
N THR A 301 -7.16 17.40 -14.38
CA THR A 301 -6.73 18.24 -15.51
C THR A 301 -5.50 17.66 -16.23
N SER A 302 -4.73 16.81 -15.54
CA SER A 302 -3.64 16.03 -16.10
C SER A 302 -3.47 14.73 -15.32
N VAL A 303 -3.26 13.64 -16.03
CA VAL A 303 -2.91 12.33 -15.48
C VAL A 303 -1.63 11.85 -16.15
N ARG A 304 -0.61 11.57 -15.35
CA ARG A 304 0.64 10.96 -15.83
C ARG A 304 0.76 9.55 -15.28
N LEU A 305 0.93 8.58 -16.18
CA LEU A 305 1.26 7.20 -15.83
C LEU A 305 2.78 7.04 -15.75
N VAL A 306 3.26 6.42 -14.69
CA VAL A 306 4.65 5.98 -14.55
C VAL A 306 4.66 4.47 -14.32
N ALA A 307 5.43 3.74 -15.11
CA ALA A 307 5.48 2.29 -15.10
C ALA A 307 6.93 1.78 -15.23
N PHE A 308 7.17 0.59 -14.70
CA PHE A 308 8.48 -0.06 -14.70
C PHE A 308 8.31 -1.58 -14.69
N THR A 309 9.20 -2.30 -15.38
CA THR A 309 9.27 -3.76 -15.29
C THR A 309 10.61 -4.17 -14.69
N PRO A 310 10.61 -4.92 -13.55
CA PRO A 310 11.84 -5.36 -12.89
C PRO A 310 12.50 -6.56 -13.57
N GLY A 311 11.83 -7.19 -14.53
CA GLY A 311 12.38 -8.32 -15.29
C GLY A 311 13.37 -7.91 -16.37
N ASP A 312 13.84 -8.90 -17.13
CA ASP A 312 14.74 -8.75 -18.28
C ASP A 312 13.99 -8.66 -19.63
N ALA A 313 12.67 -8.81 -19.62
CA ALA A 313 11.79 -8.70 -20.79
C ALA A 313 11.09 -7.34 -20.84
N ASP A 314 10.96 -6.79 -22.05
CA ASP A 314 10.13 -5.61 -22.30
C ASP A 314 8.64 -6.01 -22.16
N ALA A 315 7.81 -5.11 -21.62
CA ALA A 315 6.37 -5.34 -21.43
C ALA A 315 5.54 -4.46 -22.36
N ASP A 316 4.66 -5.07 -23.15
CA ASP A 316 3.67 -4.35 -23.95
C ASP A 316 2.27 -4.47 -23.33
N LEU A 317 1.69 -3.32 -22.99
CA LEU A 317 0.43 -3.23 -22.25
C LEU A 317 -0.62 -2.46 -23.05
N LYS A 318 -1.83 -3.01 -23.13
CA LYS A 318 -3.03 -2.25 -23.51
C LYS A 318 -3.43 -1.35 -22.36
N LEU A 319 -3.67 -0.07 -22.67
CA LEU A 319 -4.07 0.94 -21.71
C LEU A 319 -5.54 1.29 -21.94
N ARG A 320 -6.37 1.09 -20.92
CA ARG A 320 -7.82 1.33 -20.97
C ARG A 320 -8.27 2.14 -19.77
N LEU A 321 -9.19 3.09 -19.99
CA LEU A 321 -9.90 3.79 -18.93
C LEU A 321 -11.25 3.12 -18.70
N ALA A 322 -11.46 2.54 -17.52
CA ALA A 322 -12.79 2.14 -17.08
C ALA A 322 -13.57 3.37 -16.63
N SER A 323 -14.57 3.79 -17.40
CA SER A 323 -15.50 4.88 -17.09
C SER A 323 -16.85 4.32 -16.59
N PRO A 324 -17.83 5.17 -16.23
CA PRO A 324 -19.18 4.71 -15.90
C PRO A 324 -19.89 4.02 -17.08
N SER A 325 -19.49 4.35 -18.31
CA SER A 325 -20.08 3.82 -19.56
C SER A 325 -19.35 2.60 -20.13
N GLY A 326 -18.10 2.32 -19.71
CA GLY A 326 -17.36 1.12 -20.10
C GLY A 326 -15.85 1.37 -20.22
N LEU A 327 -15.15 0.41 -20.82
CA LEU A 327 -13.71 0.55 -21.11
C LEU A 327 -13.51 1.41 -22.37
N ILE A 328 -12.84 2.54 -22.21
CA ILE A 328 -12.47 3.46 -23.28
C ILE A 328 -10.96 3.35 -23.53
N THR A 329 -10.52 3.54 -24.77
CA THR A 329 -9.09 3.64 -25.08
C THR A 329 -8.69 5.11 -25.10
N PRO A 330 -7.74 5.57 -24.26
CA PRO A 330 -7.24 6.93 -24.34
C PRO A 330 -6.56 7.22 -25.68
N ALA A 331 -6.94 8.31 -26.32
CA ALA A 331 -6.44 8.66 -27.65
C ALA A 331 -4.92 8.87 -27.65
N GLY A 332 -4.23 8.23 -28.59
CA GLY A 332 -2.77 8.32 -28.75
C GLY A 332 -1.97 7.57 -27.69
N ASN A 333 -2.66 6.82 -26.80
CA ASN A 333 -2.08 6.03 -25.73
C ASN A 333 -2.74 4.65 -25.67
N GLU A 334 -2.97 4.04 -26.83
CA GLU A 334 -3.64 2.74 -26.94
C GLU A 334 -2.81 1.61 -26.33
N THR A 335 -1.49 1.71 -26.49
CA THR A 335 -0.48 0.76 -26.02
C THR A 335 0.63 1.49 -25.28
N LEU A 336 1.14 0.86 -24.23
CA LEU A 336 2.28 1.28 -23.45
C LEU A 336 3.38 0.24 -23.59
N HIS A 337 4.54 0.67 -24.11
CA HIS A 337 5.74 -0.14 -24.14
C HIS A 337 6.63 0.23 -22.95
N VAL A 338 6.91 -0.73 -22.08
CA VAL A 338 7.77 -0.58 -20.90
C VAL A 338 9.04 -1.37 -21.12
N LYS A 339 10.16 -0.67 -21.26
CA LYS A 339 11.46 -1.30 -21.48
C LYS A 339 12.01 -1.89 -20.18
N ALA A 340 12.58 -3.10 -20.25
CA ALA A 340 13.22 -3.77 -19.13
C ALA A 340 14.23 -2.87 -18.41
N GLY A 341 14.07 -2.75 -17.08
CA GLY A 341 14.96 -1.95 -16.24
C GLY A 341 14.91 -0.44 -16.45
N MET A 342 13.96 0.09 -17.24
CA MET A 342 13.80 1.53 -17.49
C MET A 342 12.42 2.02 -17.05
N THR A 343 12.36 3.22 -16.47
CA THR A 343 11.10 3.86 -16.11
C THR A 343 10.46 4.52 -17.32
N THR A 344 9.27 4.07 -17.69
CA THR A 344 8.45 4.68 -18.74
C THR A 344 7.44 5.64 -18.11
N ALA A 345 7.35 6.86 -18.62
CA ALA A 345 6.34 7.84 -18.21
C ALA A 345 5.54 8.35 -19.42
N VAL A 346 4.21 8.39 -19.27
CA VAL A 346 3.28 8.77 -20.33
C VAL A 346 2.27 9.80 -19.80
N ASP A 347 2.09 10.90 -20.54
CA ASP A 347 1.11 11.92 -20.24
C ASP A 347 -0.23 11.60 -20.92
N LEU A 348 -1.26 11.36 -20.13
CA LEU A 348 -2.61 11.06 -20.58
C LEU A 348 -3.50 12.32 -20.63
N GLY A 349 -3.01 13.46 -20.15
CA GLY A 349 -3.76 14.72 -20.08
C GLY A 349 -5.06 14.60 -19.27
N ASP A 350 -6.08 15.36 -19.66
CA ASP A 350 -7.46 15.21 -19.18
C ASP A 350 -8.11 13.96 -19.79
N VAL A 351 -7.70 12.79 -19.28
CA VAL A 351 -8.18 11.49 -19.76
C VAL A 351 -9.62 11.20 -19.32
N THR A 352 -10.06 11.77 -18.21
CA THR A 352 -11.38 11.56 -17.62
C THR A 352 -12.49 12.33 -18.32
N ARG A 353 -12.17 13.47 -18.96
CA ARG A 353 -13.13 14.28 -19.74
C ARG A 353 -14.42 14.62 -18.98
N GLY A 354 -14.33 14.80 -17.66
CA GLY A 354 -15.47 15.10 -16.80
C GLY A 354 -16.18 13.88 -16.19
N GLU A 355 -15.73 12.65 -16.47
CA GLU A 355 -16.25 11.42 -15.86
C GLU A 355 -15.14 10.70 -15.06
N ALA A 356 -15.39 10.42 -13.79
CA ALA A 356 -14.43 9.70 -12.96
C ALA A 356 -14.18 8.30 -13.53
N GLY A 357 -12.96 7.81 -13.36
CA GLY A 357 -12.56 6.55 -13.99
C GLY A 357 -11.40 5.88 -13.29
N SER A 358 -11.01 4.73 -13.83
CA SER A 358 -9.88 3.95 -13.32
C SER A 358 -9.05 3.45 -14.48
N LEU A 359 -7.72 3.50 -14.36
CA LEU A 359 -6.85 2.97 -15.39
C LEU A 359 -6.68 1.46 -15.23
N VAL A 360 -6.80 0.74 -16.34
CA VAL A 360 -6.63 -0.72 -16.42
C VAL A 360 -5.54 -0.99 -17.44
N LEU A 361 -4.49 -1.68 -16.99
CA LEU A 361 -3.37 -2.12 -17.82
C LEU A 361 -3.44 -3.64 -17.95
N THR A 362 -3.38 -4.14 -19.17
CA THR A 362 -3.40 -5.60 -19.45
C THR A 362 -2.40 -5.93 -20.55
N PRO A 363 -1.77 -7.12 -20.56
CA PRO A 363 -0.81 -7.49 -21.61
C PRO A 363 -1.44 -7.45 -23.01
N THR A 364 -0.66 -7.02 -24.00
CA THR A 364 -1.04 -7.20 -25.41
C THR A 364 -0.90 -8.64 -25.85
N ASP A 365 0.12 -9.32 -25.32
CA ASP A 365 0.64 -10.63 -25.70
C ASP A 365 1.19 -11.38 -24.47
N GLU A 366 2.50 -11.37 -24.23
CA GLU A 366 3.13 -12.07 -23.11
C GLU A 366 2.93 -11.30 -21.81
N SER A 367 2.61 -12.02 -20.74
CA SER A 367 2.38 -11.42 -19.43
C SER A 367 3.71 -11.18 -18.71
N VAL A 368 4.30 -10.01 -18.93
CA VAL A 368 5.49 -9.54 -18.21
C VAL A 368 5.09 -8.79 -16.94
N PRO A 369 5.71 -9.06 -15.76
CA PRO A 369 5.41 -8.34 -14.52
C PRO A 369 5.76 -6.86 -14.61
N VAL A 370 4.82 -5.99 -14.23
CA VAL A 370 4.99 -4.52 -14.24
C VAL A 370 4.50 -3.96 -12.91
N VAL A 371 5.10 -2.84 -12.48
CA VAL A 371 4.58 -1.96 -11.42
C VAL A 371 4.22 -0.60 -12.03
N ALA A 372 3.19 0.05 -11.49
CA ALA A 372 2.78 1.36 -11.99
C ALA A 372 2.13 2.24 -10.90
N ALA A 373 2.15 3.55 -11.12
CA ALA A 373 1.31 4.51 -10.42
C ALA A 373 0.90 5.67 -11.35
N LEU A 374 -0.13 6.39 -10.95
CA LEU A 374 -0.53 7.65 -11.56
C LEU A 374 -0.10 8.81 -10.68
N ARG A 375 0.36 9.88 -11.31
CA ARG A 375 0.29 11.23 -10.75
C ARG A 375 -0.91 11.93 -11.35
N VAL A 376 -1.81 12.43 -10.51
CA VAL A 376 -3.03 13.13 -10.93
C VAL A 376 -2.97 14.57 -10.47
N VAL A 377 -3.19 15.51 -11.37
CA VAL A 377 -3.29 16.94 -11.07
C VAL A 377 -4.74 17.40 -11.20
N ARG A 378 -5.21 18.20 -10.24
CA ARG A 378 -6.51 18.90 -10.28
C ARG A 378 -6.30 20.40 -10.13
N GLY A 379 -7.35 21.18 -10.40
CA GLY A 379 -7.32 22.63 -10.24
C GLY A 379 -6.69 23.39 -11.41
N LYS A 380 -6.52 24.70 -11.24
CA LYS A 380 -6.01 25.63 -12.26
C LYS A 380 -5.13 26.70 -11.61
N GLY A 381 -4.10 27.15 -12.33
CA GLY A 381 -3.23 28.23 -11.87
C GLY A 381 -2.49 27.88 -10.58
N ASP A 382 -2.56 28.76 -9.60
CA ASP A 382 -1.97 28.62 -8.26
C ASP A 382 -2.73 27.64 -7.34
N LYS A 383 -3.95 27.25 -7.71
CA LYS A 383 -4.80 26.27 -7.00
C LYS A 383 -4.65 24.85 -7.53
N GLN A 384 -3.52 24.55 -8.16
CA GLN A 384 -3.23 23.19 -8.62
C GLN A 384 -2.69 22.34 -7.49
N GLU A 385 -3.21 21.13 -7.40
CA GLU A 385 -2.81 20.12 -6.42
C GLU A 385 -2.54 18.79 -7.11
N THR A 386 -1.75 17.94 -6.47
CA THR A 386 -1.35 16.61 -6.95
C THR A 386 -1.78 15.54 -5.97
N ALA A 387 -2.25 14.39 -6.48
CA ALA A 387 -2.35 13.16 -5.72
C ALA A 387 -1.72 12.00 -6.49
N PHE A 388 -1.43 10.90 -5.78
CA PHE A 388 -0.87 9.69 -6.38
C PHE A 388 -1.82 8.50 -6.26
N ILE A 389 -1.89 7.68 -7.31
CA ILE A 389 -2.72 6.47 -7.33
C ILE A 389 -1.84 5.30 -7.77
N PRO A 390 -1.28 4.51 -6.83
CA PRO A 390 -0.56 3.30 -7.19
C PRO A 390 -1.49 2.24 -7.79
N ALA A 391 -0.93 1.33 -8.59
CA ALA A 391 -1.61 0.08 -8.88
C ALA A 391 -1.83 -0.70 -7.58
N THR A 392 -3.03 -1.23 -7.40
CA THR A 392 -3.44 -1.85 -6.13
C THR A 392 -3.97 -3.25 -6.34
N ARG A 393 -3.88 -4.10 -5.31
CA ARG A 393 -4.62 -5.36 -5.23
C ARG A 393 -6.14 -5.10 -5.13
N PRO A 394 -6.99 -6.05 -5.53
CA PRO A 394 -8.44 -5.92 -5.34
C PRO A 394 -8.80 -5.88 -3.86
N VAL A 395 -10.04 -5.47 -3.57
CA VAL A 395 -10.68 -5.42 -2.25
C VAL A 395 -10.66 -6.78 -1.52
N GLY A 396 -10.44 -7.89 -2.23
CA GLY A 396 -10.37 -9.23 -1.63
C GLY A 396 -11.70 -9.69 -1.03
N THR A 397 -11.67 -10.08 0.26
CA THR A 397 -12.89 -10.37 1.05
C THR A 397 -13.52 -9.06 1.50
N ARG A 398 -12.70 -8.13 1.99
CA ARG A 398 -13.10 -6.77 2.33
C ARG A 398 -11.93 -5.80 2.34
N ALA A 399 -12.23 -4.53 2.16
CA ALA A 399 -11.31 -3.41 2.34
C ALA A 399 -11.93 -2.37 3.25
N THR A 400 -11.11 -1.60 3.93
CA THR A 400 -11.57 -0.63 4.93
C THR A 400 -10.92 0.72 4.70
N SER A 401 -11.71 1.77 4.89
CA SER A 401 -11.25 3.15 4.91
C SER A 401 -11.74 3.84 6.16
N ALA A 402 -10.82 4.33 6.99
CA ALA A 402 -11.02 5.12 8.19
C ALA A 402 -10.93 6.62 7.90
N ASP A 403 -11.66 7.47 8.63
CA ASP A 403 -11.65 8.94 8.47
C ASP A 403 -12.48 9.50 7.29
N ASN A 404 -13.69 8.99 7.12
CA ASN A 404 -14.66 9.56 6.19
C ASN A 404 -15.50 10.62 6.90
N SER A 405 -15.91 11.65 6.17
CA SER A 405 -16.75 12.71 6.69
C SER A 405 -18.06 12.80 5.89
N GLY A 406 -19.08 13.47 6.44
CA GLY A 406 -20.36 13.64 5.75
C GLY A 406 -20.25 14.44 4.43
N LYS A 407 -19.12 15.08 4.16
CA LYS A 407 -18.79 15.81 2.93
C LYS A 407 -17.33 15.57 2.54
N GLY A 408 -16.97 15.77 1.27
CA GLY A 408 -15.58 15.68 0.82
C GLY A 408 -15.02 14.26 0.70
N THR A 409 -15.81 13.22 1.00
CA THR A 409 -15.46 11.81 0.75
C THR A 409 -16.15 11.32 -0.52
N THR A 410 -15.37 10.77 -1.46
CA THR A 410 -15.88 10.06 -2.64
C THR A 410 -15.33 8.64 -2.64
N LEU A 411 -16.20 7.64 -2.81
CA LEU A 411 -15.81 6.24 -2.95
C LEU A 411 -15.95 5.81 -4.42
N SER A 412 -14.84 5.42 -5.04
CA SER A 412 -14.81 4.89 -6.40
C SER A 412 -14.72 3.38 -6.37
N LEU A 413 -15.56 2.68 -7.14
CA LEU A 413 -15.60 1.23 -7.27
C LEU A 413 -15.43 0.81 -8.73
N THR A 414 -14.49 -0.09 -9.00
CA THR A 414 -14.16 -0.55 -10.34
C THR A 414 -14.27 -2.07 -10.45
N ALA A 415 -14.98 -2.55 -11.47
CA ALA A 415 -15.10 -3.97 -11.79
C ALA A 415 -14.57 -4.24 -13.20
N PRO A 416 -13.24 -4.42 -13.38
CA PRO A 416 -12.61 -4.37 -14.71
C PRO A 416 -13.02 -5.51 -15.64
N THR A 417 -13.32 -6.70 -15.11
CA THR A 417 -13.49 -7.92 -15.91
C THR A 417 -14.88 -8.55 -15.87
N ARG A 418 -15.62 -8.40 -14.75
CA ARG A 418 -16.93 -9.01 -14.58
C ARG A 418 -17.77 -8.21 -13.60
N THR A 419 -19.07 -8.11 -13.86
CA THR A 419 -20.03 -7.44 -12.96
C THR A 419 -19.90 -8.01 -11.55
N ALA A 420 -19.94 -7.12 -10.56
CA ALA A 420 -19.84 -7.47 -9.15
C ALA A 420 -20.91 -6.80 -8.31
N GLN A 421 -21.32 -7.47 -7.24
CA GLN A 421 -22.12 -6.86 -6.17
C GLN A 421 -21.20 -6.52 -5.01
N VAL A 422 -21.30 -5.28 -4.53
CA VAL A 422 -20.44 -4.73 -3.48
C VAL A 422 -21.34 -4.18 -2.38
N LYS A 423 -21.16 -4.65 -1.15
CA LYS A 423 -21.81 -4.09 0.03
C LYS A 423 -20.86 -3.10 0.68
N VAL A 424 -21.30 -1.87 0.86
CA VAL A 424 -20.55 -0.85 1.60
C VAL A 424 -21.28 -0.58 2.91
N THR A 425 -20.55 -0.67 4.01
CA THR A 425 -21.05 -0.42 5.36
C THR A 425 -20.35 0.80 5.93
N ALA A 426 -21.12 1.82 6.32
CA ALA A 426 -20.63 2.92 7.14
C ALA A 426 -20.78 2.56 8.61
N SER A 427 -19.71 2.71 9.40
CA SER A 427 -19.72 2.50 10.85
C SER A 427 -20.55 3.57 11.58
N ALA A 428 -20.71 3.45 12.90
CA ALA A 428 -21.03 4.64 13.69
C ALA A 428 -19.91 5.68 13.55
N GLY A 429 -20.21 6.98 13.76
CA GLY A 429 -19.18 8.00 13.85
C GLY A 429 -18.36 7.86 15.14
N SER A 430 -17.16 8.45 15.15
CA SER A 430 -16.26 8.48 16.32
C SER A 430 -16.92 9.08 17.56
N GLU A 431 -17.88 10.01 17.36
CA GLU A 431 -18.61 10.68 18.43
C GLU A 431 -20.11 10.30 18.49
N GLY A 432 -20.57 9.43 17.59
CA GLY A 432 -21.94 8.93 17.59
C GLY A 432 -22.56 8.78 16.20
N GLY A 433 -23.82 8.35 16.22
CA GLY A 433 -24.57 7.97 15.03
C GLY A 433 -24.71 6.45 14.91
N THR A 434 -25.50 6.01 13.94
CA THR A 434 -25.82 4.60 13.72
C THR A 434 -25.28 4.13 12.39
N ALA A 435 -24.62 2.97 12.40
CA ALA A 435 -24.11 2.32 11.21
C ALA A 435 -25.22 2.05 10.18
N VAL A 436 -24.87 2.17 8.90
CA VAL A 436 -25.79 1.95 7.77
C VAL A 436 -25.06 1.17 6.68
N SER A 437 -25.79 0.48 5.80
CA SER A 437 -25.18 -0.26 4.69
C SER A 437 -25.99 -0.12 3.41
N LYS A 438 -25.30 -0.13 2.27
CA LYS A 438 -25.89 -0.08 0.94
C LYS A 438 -25.15 -1.02 0.01
N THR A 439 -25.88 -1.68 -0.89
CA THR A 439 -25.31 -2.59 -1.87
C THR A 439 -25.37 -1.95 -3.26
N TYR A 440 -24.28 -2.08 -4.01
CA TYR A 440 -24.12 -1.54 -5.35
C TYR A 440 -23.85 -2.68 -6.33
N THR A 441 -24.31 -2.51 -7.56
CA THR A 441 -23.95 -3.38 -8.69
C THR A 441 -23.04 -2.61 -9.62
N ILE A 442 -21.79 -3.04 -9.72
CA ILE A 442 -20.78 -2.43 -10.59
C ILE A 442 -20.67 -3.30 -11.84
N LYS A 443 -20.96 -2.72 -13.00
CA LYS A 443 -20.95 -3.46 -14.28
C LYS A 443 -19.53 -3.80 -14.71
N ALA A 444 -19.38 -4.92 -15.42
CA ALA A 444 -18.11 -5.31 -16.03
C ALA A 444 -17.52 -4.18 -16.89
N GLY A 445 -16.23 -3.93 -16.74
CA GLY A 445 -15.50 -2.90 -17.48
C GLY A 445 -15.83 -1.46 -17.08
N THR A 446 -16.51 -1.24 -15.95
CA THR A 446 -16.88 0.11 -15.50
C THR A 446 -16.19 0.51 -14.20
N SER A 447 -16.02 1.81 -14.03
CA SER A 447 -15.72 2.46 -12.75
C SER A 447 -16.83 3.44 -12.41
N GLN A 448 -17.21 3.51 -11.14
CA GLN A 448 -18.29 4.37 -10.68
C GLN A 448 -17.92 5.00 -9.33
N ASP A 449 -18.07 6.31 -9.24
CA ASP A 449 -18.14 7.00 -7.96
C ASP A 449 -19.53 6.76 -7.37
N VAL A 450 -19.59 5.98 -6.30
CA VAL A 450 -20.86 5.65 -5.65
C VAL A 450 -21.18 6.68 -4.57
N GLU A 451 -22.46 6.96 -4.41
CA GLU A 451 -22.95 7.70 -3.24
C GLU A 451 -22.76 6.83 -1.99
N ALA A 452 -21.62 7.00 -1.32
CA ALA A 452 -21.25 6.24 -0.13
C ALA A 452 -22.30 6.44 0.98
N PRO A 453 -22.64 5.38 1.74
CA PRO A 453 -23.58 5.53 2.83
C PRO A 453 -22.98 6.42 3.94
N VAL A 454 -23.81 7.24 4.56
CA VAL A 454 -23.43 8.13 5.67
C VAL A 454 -24.21 7.70 6.92
N PRO A 455 -23.58 7.58 8.10
CA PRO A 455 -24.25 7.17 9.32
C PRO A 455 -25.40 8.10 9.71
N SER A 456 -26.52 7.52 10.13
CA SER A 456 -27.66 8.29 10.61
C SER A 456 -27.28 9.03 11.89
N GLY A 457 -27.42 10.36 11.91
CA GLY A 457 -27.03 11.18 13.05
C GLY A 457 -25.51 11.25 13.27
N LEU A 458 -24.71 11.16 12.20
CA LEU A 458 -23.25 11.23 12.22
C LEU A 458 -22.74 12.37 13.11
N LYS A 459 -21.80 12.03 14.00
CA LYS A 459 -20.92 12.97 14.71
C LYS A 459 -19.47 12.50 14.61
N GLY A 460 -18.55 13.43 14.38
CA GLY A 460 -17.15 13.13 14.08
C GLY A 460 -17.00 12.43 12.72
N THR A 461 -15.96 11.61 12.59
CA THR A 461 -15.63 10.88 11.35
C THR A 461 -16.04 9.42 11.45
N TYR A 462 -16.22 8.74 10.32
CA TYR A 462 -16.70 7.36 10.26
C TYR A 462 -15.84 6.50 9.34
N ALA A 463 -15.95 5.17 9.46
CA ALA A 463 -15.27 4.23 8.58
C ALA A 463 -16.23 3.66 7.54
N LEU A 464 -15.70 3.34 6.36
CA LEU A 464 -16.35 2.58 5.30
C LEU A 464 -15.68 1.22 5.18
N THR A 465 -16.46 0.15 5.29
CA THR A 465 -16.04 -1.22 4.95
C THR A 465 -16.68 -1.63 3.63
N VAL A 466 -15.86 -2.03 2.68
CA VAL A 466 -16.24 -2.43 1.32
C VAL A 466 -16.09 -3.94 1.22
N GLU A 467 -17.18 -4.67 1.04
CA GLU A 467 -17.21 -6.13 0.94
C GLU A 467 -17.66 -6.56 -0.46
N ARG A 468 -16.87 -7.41 -1.11
CA ARG A 468 -17.27 -8.05 -2.37
C ARG A 468 -18.23 -9.20 -2.06
N VAL A 469 -19.49 -9.07 -2.46
CA VAL A 469 -20.53 -10.07 -2.19
C VAL A 469 -20.51 -11.18 -3.24
N SER A 470 -20.38 -10.83 -4.52
CA SER A 470 -20.37 -11.78 -5.63
C SER A 470 -19.78 -11.16 -6.90
N GLY A 471 -19.47 -11.99 -7.90
CA GLY A 471 -19.06 -11.53 -9.23
C GLY A 471 -17.53 -11.52 -9.45
N GLY A 472 -17.05 -10.52 -10.20
CA GLY A 472 -15.63 -10.33 -10.50
C GLY A 472 -14.81 -9.70 -9.37
N PRO A 473 -13.48 -9.60 -9.53
CA PRO A 473 -12.66 -8.78 -8.65
C PRO A 473 -13.12 -7.31 -8.69
N VAL A 474 -13.10 -6.66 -7.53
CA VAL A 474 -13.45 -5.24 -7.36
C VAL A 474 -12.23 -4.52 -6.83
N TYR A 475 -11.96 -3.36 -7.39
CA TYR A 475 -10.94 -2.43 -6.94
C TYR A 475 -11.65 -1.20 -6.41
N ALA A 476 -11.11 -0.59 -5.37
CA ALA A 476 -11.72 0.57 -4.76
C ALA A 476 -10.67 1.62 -4.41
N ALA A 477 -11.09 2.88 -4.42
CA ALA A 477 -10.31 4.01 -3.94
C ALA A 477 -11.22 5.01 -3.24
N ARG A 478 -10.67 5.69 -2.24
CA ARG A 478 -11.30 6.84 -1.62
C ARG A 478 -10.58 8.11 -2.05
N THR A 479 -11.33 9.11 -2.51
CA THR A 479 -10.84 10.48 -2.58
C THR A 479 -11.31 11.24 -1.35
N LEU A 480 -10.38 11.92 -0.67
CA LEU A 480 -10.69 12.97 0.30
C LEU A 480 -10.40 14.32 -0.34
N ALA A 481 -11.31 15.28 -0.13
CA ALA A 481 -11.13 16.65 -0.56
C ALA A 481 -11.54 17.60 0.57
N ALA A 482 -10.66 18.55 0.84
CA ALA A 482 -10.86 19.64 1.79
C ALA A 482 -10.55 20.97 1.13
N THR A 483 -10.93 22.07 1.75
CA THR A 483 -10.55 23.40 1.28
C THR A 483 -10.27 24.25 2.50
N GLU A 484 -9.01 24.63 2.64
CA GLU A 484 -8.53 25.48 3.72
C GLU A 484 -8.00 26.78 3.14
N ASP A 485 -8.38 27.91 3.76
CA ASP A 485 -8.02 29.26 3.34
C ASP A 485 -8.19 29.56 1.83
N GLY A 486 -9.15 28.87 1.20
CA GLY A 486 -9.48 29.02 -0.21
C GLY A 486 -8.61 28.23 -1.19
N VAL A 487 -7.70 27.39 -0.68
CA VAL A 487 -6.88 26.42 -1.43
C VAL A 487 -7.54 25.03 -1.33
N PRO A 488 -8.04 24.47 -2.45
CA PRO A 488 -8.66 23.15 -2.43
C PRO A 488 -7.58 22.05 -2.41
N GLY A 489 -7.52 21.24 -1.36
CA GLY A 489 -6.66 20.06 -1.25
C GLY A 489 -7.38 18.76 -1.58
N PHE A 490 -6.67 17.75 -2.08
CA PHE A 490 -7.19 16.41 -2.23
C PHE A 490 -6.12 15.33 -2.20
N THR A 491 -6.51 14.12 -1.80
CA THR A 491 -5.69 12.90 -1.83
C THR A 491 -6.55 11.73 -2.29
N VAL A 492 -5.92 10.71 -2.88
CA VAL A 492 -6.59 9.48 -3.31
C VAL A 492 -5.91 8.27 -2.71
N GLN A 493 -6.66 7.47 -1.96
CA GLN A 493 -6.14 6.29 -1.27
C GLN A 493 -6.81 5.03 -1.81
N THR A 494 -6.00 4.13 -2.35
CA THR A 494 -6.46 2.82 -2.82
C THR A 494 -6.87 1.93 -1.63
N LEU A 495 -7.87 1.07 -1.84
CA LEU A 495 -8.44 0.20 -0.81
C LEU A 495 -8.25 -1.27 -1.20
N PRO A 496 -7.03 -1.83 -1.08
CA PRO A 496 -6.81 -3.26 -1.22
C PRO A 496 -7.44 -4.03 -0.05
N ASP A 497 -7.45 -5.36 -0.16
CA ASP A 497 -7.83 -6.25 0.94
C ASP A 497 -7.18 -5.85 2.28
N ASP A 498 -8.02 -5.69 3.31
CA ASP A 498 -7.60 -5.23 4.63
C ASP A 498 -6.90 -6.30 5.48
N ARG A 499 -6.68 -7.49 4.92
CA ARG A 499 -6.05 -8.64 5.58
C ARG A 499 -6.79 -9.03 6.87
N GLY A 500 -8.12 -8.92 6.87
CA GLY A 500 -8.94 -9.32 8.01
C GLY A 500 -9.04 -10.83 8.24
N THR A 501 -8.83 -11.63 7.20
CA THR A 501 -8.76 -13.08 7.29
C THR A 501 -7.46 -13.59 6.67
N VAL A 502 -7.05 -14.78 7.09
CA VAL A 502 -5.92 -15.51 6.51
C VAL A 502 -6.33 -16.94 6.24
N ALA A 503 -5.87 -17.48 5.11
CA ALA A 503 -6.05 -18.89 4.79
C ALA A 503 -5.10 -19.72 5.66
N VAL A 504 -5.68 -20.58 6.50
CA VAL A 504 -4.92 -21.51 7.34
C VAL A 504 -4.99 -22.90 6.72
N PRO A 505 -3.84 -23.46 6.26
CA PRO A 505 -3.81 -24.81 5.71
C PRO A 505 -4.14 -25.82 6.82
N GLU A 506 -4.80 -26.91 6.47
CA GLU A 506 -4.88 -28.07 7.36
C GLU A 506 -3.47 -28.64 7.54
N ALA A 507 -3.01 -28.71 8.78
CA ALA A 507 -1.71 -29.29 9.14
C ALA A 507 -1.95 -30.57 9.94
N ASP A 508 -1.48 -31.69 9.40
CA ASP A 508 -1.48 -32.98 10.08
C ASP A 508 -0.10 -33.27 10.68
N GLN A 509 -0.08 -33.85 11.88
CA GLN A 509 1.16 -34.33 12.49
C GLN A 509 1.63 -35.60 11.79
N ASP A 510 2.70 -35.51 11.00
CA ASP A 510 3.37 -36.68 10.44
C ASP A 510 4.61 -37.04 11.27
N LEU A 511 4.45 -38.01 12.17
CA LEU A 511 5.53 -38.53 13.02
C LEU A 511 6.55 -39.39 12.25
N SER A 512 6.28 -39.76 10.98
CA SER A 512 7.23 -40.52 10.16
C SER A 512 8.44 -39.68 9.73
N VAL A 513 8.32 -38.35 9.73
CA VAL A 513 9.40 -37.41 9.44
C VAL A 513 10.50 -37.44 10.51
N LEU A 514 10.16 -37.84 11.75
CA LEU A 514 11.11 -38.01 12.85
C LEU A 514 11.82 -39.37 12.84
N GLN A 515 11.45 -40.28 11.94
CA GLN A 515 12.00 -41.65 11.87
C GLN A 515 13.05 -41.82 10.74
N LYS A 516 13.63 -40.74 10.22
CA LYS A 516 14.70 -40.80 9.19
C LYS A 516 16.10 -40.72 9.78
#